data_AF-A0A931K0H1-F1
#
_entry.id   AF-A0A931K0H1-F1
#
_cell.length_a   1.000
_cell.length_b   1.000
_cell.length_c   1.000
_cell.angle_alpha   90.00
_cell.angle_beta   90.00
_cell.angle_gamma   90.00
#
_symmetry.space_group_name_H-M   'P 1'
#
loop_
_entity.id
_entity.type
_entity.pdbx_description
1 polymer ?
#
loop_
_entity_poly.entity_id
_entity_poly.type
_entity_poly.pdbx_seq_one_letter_code
_entity_poly.pdbx_strand_id
1 'polypeptide(L)'
;MSWNVVDHLLELGFKTQAQIGEAAGGASQPGVARWRAENSIPSKRQRSLIANAPKYGIRLSPTDFFPPAPEASAEATVDEAA
;
A
#
# COMPACT_ATOMS: atom_id res chain seq x y z
N MET A 1 -15.69 1.45 1.06
CA MET A 1 -14.73 2.28 1.81
C MET A 1 -13.79 2.93 0.81
N SER A 2 -13.40 4.19 1.02
CA SER A 2 -12.32 4.81 0.23
C SER A 2 -11.00 4.10 0.54
N TRP A 3 -10.21 3.77 -0.50
CA TRP A 3 -8.91 3.10 -0.34
C TRP A 3 -7.96 3.91 0.56
N ASN A 4 -7.24 3.22 1.47
CA ASN A 4 -6.22 3.82 2.32
C ASN A 4 -4.93 3.01 2.30
N VAL A 5 -3.79 3.66 2.08
CA VAL A 5 -2.49 3.00 1.97
C VAL A 5 -2.07 2.25 3.24
N VAL A 6 -2.34 2.81 4.43
CA VAL A 6 -1.94 2.16 5.69
C VAL A 6 -2.81 0.95 5.97
N ASP A 7 -4.11 1.03 5.67
CA ASP A 7 -5.04 -0.08 5.84
C ASP A 7 -4.73 -1.21 4.85
N HIS A 8 -4.41 -0.86 3.60
CA HIS A 8 -3.94 -1.82 2.60
C HIS A 8 -2.68 -2.56 3.04
N LEU A 9 -1.70 -1.88 3.65
CA LEU A 9 -0.51 -2.53 4.19
C LEU A 9 -0.84 -3.52 5.32
N LEU A 10 -1.85 -3.23 6.15
CA LEU A 10 -2.31 -4.18 7.18
C LEU A 10 -2.96 -5.41 6.54
N GLU A 11 -3.77 -5.22 5.49
CA GLU A 11 -4.38 -6.32 4.72
C GLU A 11 -3.34 -7.21 4.04
N LEU A 12 -2.22 -6.64 3.57
CA LEU A 12 -1.09 -7.38 2.99
C LEU A 12 -0.28 -8.21 4.00
N GLY A 13 -0.55 -8.06 5.31
CA GLY A 13 0.00 -8.94 6.35
C GLY A 13 0.79 -8.23 7.45
N PHE A 14 0.95 -6.90 7.41
CA PHE A 14 1.49 -6.20 8.57
C PHE A 14 0.50 -6.31 9.72
N LYS A 15 0.94 -6.80 10.88
CA LYS A 15 0.02 -7.06 12.01
C LYS A 15 -0.41 -5.79 12.72
N THR A 16 0.46 -4.77 12.73
CA THR A 16 0.22 -3.52 13.46
C THR A 16 0.86 -2.33 12.75
N GLN A 17 0.35 -1.13 13.06
CA GLN A 17 0.97 0.12 12.64
C GLN A 17 2.40 0.28 13.20
N ALA A 18 2.71 -0.32 14.34
CA ALA A 18 4.07 -0.31 14.89
C ALA A 18 5.05 -1.08 13.99
N GLN A 19 4.64 -2.24 13.44
CA GLN A 19 5.46 -2.98 12.48
C GLN A 19 5.66 -2.20 11.17
N ILE A 20 4.62 -1.50 10.69
CA ILE A 20 4.76 -0.59 9.54
C ILE A 20 5.79 0.50 9.85
N GLY A 21 5.75 1.09 11.04
CA GLY A 21 6.72 2.11 11.46
C GLY A 21 8.15 1.58 11.52
N GLU A 22 8.35 0.39 12.09
CA GLU A 22 9.65 -0.28 12.15
C GLU A 22 10.19 -0.57 10.74
N ALA A 23 9.39 -1.21 9.88
CA ALA A 23 9.72 -1.50 8.49
C ALA A 23 10.02 -0.25 7.67
N ALA A 24 9.34 0.86 7.97
CA ALA A 24 9.60 2.16 7.36
C ALA A 24 10.91 2.83 7.83
N GLY A 25 11.72 2.15 8.66
CA GLY A 25 12.97 2.66 9.22
C GLY A 25 12.77 3.43 10.53
N GLY A 26 11.92 2.90 11.42
CA GLY A 26 11.70 3.46 12.75
C GLY A 26 10.84 4.73 12.79
N ALA A 27 9.77 4.80 11.99
CA ALA A 27 8.78 5.86 12.15
C ALA A 27 7.99 5.67 13.45
N SER A 28 7.70 6.79 14.13
CA SER A 28 6.91 6.78 15.37
C SER A 28 5.44 6.47 15.11
N GLN A 29 4.75 5.95 16.12
CA GLN A 29 3.33 5.61 16.02
C GLN A 29 2.43 6.82 15.65
N PRO A 30 2.64 8.04 16.17
CA PRO A 30 1.95 9.23 15.68
C PRO A 30 2.24 9.55 14.21
N GLY A 31 3.46 9.26 13.73
CA GLY A 31 3.83 9.43 12.33
C GLY A 31 3.05 8.50 11.41
N VAL A 32 2.91 7.22 11.80
CA VAL A 32 2.12 6.24 11.04
C VAL A 32 0.63 6.58 11.08
N ALA A 33 0.12 7.03 12.23
CA ALA A 33 -1.26 7.50 12.36
C ALA A 33 -1.53 8.70 11.44
N ARG A 34 -0.57 9.63 11.32
CA ARG A 34 -0.65 10.75 10.38
C ARG A 34 -0.69 10.28 8.93
N TRP A 35 0.12 9.29 8.54
CA TRP A 35 0.07 8.72 7.18
C TRP A 35 -1.29 8.13 6.85
N ARG A 36 -1.93 7.47 7.82
CA ARG A 36 -3.29 6.95 7.67
C ARG A 36 -4.29 8.09 7.48
N ALA A 37 -4.22 9.14 8.29
CA ALA A 37 -5.10 10.30 8.20
C ALA A 37 -4.94 11.06 6.87
N GLU A 38 -3.71 11.19 6.38
CA GLU A 38 -3.37 11.88 5.12
C GLU A 38 -3.47 10.98 3.89
N ASN A 39 -3.74 9.68 4.09
CA ASN A 39 -3.70 8.64 3.06
C ASN A 39 -2.43 8.70 2.18
N SER A 40 -1.27 8.88 2.81
CA SER A 40 0.00 9.07 2.09
C SER A 40 1.19 8.66 2.95
N ILE A 41 2.17 7.99 2.32
CA ILE A 41 3.44 7.61 2.95
C ILE A 41 4.58 8.33 2.21
N PRO A 42 5.50 9.02 2.91
CA PRO A 42 6.63 9.70 2.25
C PRO A 42 7.50 8.73 1.43
N SER A 43 7.96 9.15 0.24
CA SER A 43 8.70 8.28 -0.69
C SER A 43 9.98 7.67 -0.10
N LYS A 44 10.65 8.36 0.82
CA LYS A 44 11.79 7.80 1.57
C LYS A 44 11.37 6.61 2.44
N ARG A 45 10.19 6.66 3.04
CA ARG A 45 9.62 5.62 3.90
C ARG A 45 9.06 4.46 3.06
N GLN A 46 8.46 4.75 1.91
CA GLN A 46 8.04 3.71 0.94
C GLN A 46 9.21 2.81 0.52
N ARG A 47 10.37 3.41 0.18
CA ARG A 47 11.59 2.65 -0.15
C ARG A 47 12.04 1.75 1.01
N SER A 48 12.03 2.27 2.23
CA SER A 48 12.35 1.46 3.43
C SER A 48 11.36 0.32 3.63
N LEU A 49 10.06 0.56 3.44
CA LEU A 49 9.02 -0.45 3.54
C LEU A 49 9.25 -1.58 2.55
N ILE A 50 9.49 -1.27 1.28
CA ILE A 50 9.80 -2.28 0.25
C ILE A 50 11.03 -3.11 0.65
N ALA A 51 12.10 -2.45 1.12
CA ALA A 51 13.34 -3.12 1.50
C ALA A 51 13.19 -4.03 2.74
N ASN A 52 12.33 -3.65 3.70
CA ASN A 52 12.20 -4.35 4.98
C ASN A 52 10.98 -5.27 5.06
N ALA A 53 9.98 -5.16 4.19
CA ALA A 53 8.79 -6.01 4.17
C ALA A 53 9.10 -7.52 4.14
N PRO A 54 10.15 -8.02 3.44
CA PRO A 54 10.48 -9.44 3.45
C PRO A 54 10.80 -9.99 4.85
N LYS A 55 11.27 -9.16 5.79
CA LYS A 55 11.52 -9.57 7.19
C LYS A 55 10.23 -9.96 7.92
N TYR A 56 9.10 -9.48 7.44
CA TYR A 56 7.77 -9.79 7.95
C TYR A 56 7.03 -10.81 7.07
N GLY A 57 7.71 -11.41 6.08
CA GLY A 57 7.10 -12.36 5.13
C GLY A 57 6.23 -11.69 4.06
N ILE A 58 6.31 -10.37 3.89
CA ILE A 58 5.49 -9.59 2.97
C ILE A 58 6.33 -9.22 1.75
N ARG A 59 5.74 -9.30 0.56
CA ARG A 59 6.32 -8.74 -0.66
C ARG A 59 5.59 -7.46 -0.99
N LEU A 60 6.34 -6.37 -1.06
CA LEU A 60 5.83 -5.08 -1.50
C LEU A 60 6.50 -4.67 -2.80
N SER A 61 5.74 -3.92 -3.58
CA SER A 61 6.10 -3.29 -4.83
C SER A 61 5.72 -1.81 -4.77
N PRO A 62 6.25 -0.97 -5.68
CA PRO A 62 5.85 0.44 -5.74
C PRO A 62 4.35 0.66 -5.96
N THR A 63 3.64 -0.28 -6.63
CA THR A 63 2.21 -0.14 -6.92
C THR A 63 1.33 -0.30 -5.69
N ASP A 64 1.79 -0.99 -4.65
CA ASP A 64 1.02 -1.19 -3.40
C ASP A 64 0.84 0.12 -2.60
N PHE A 65 1.53 1.20 -2.97
CA PHE A 65 1.38 2.51 -2.34
C PHE A 65 0.34 3.41 -3.02
N PHE A 66 -0.38 2.88 -4.01
CA PHE A 66 -1.36 3.61 -4.79
C PHE A 66 -2.68 2.84 -4.85
N PRO A 67 -3.81 3.54 -4.99
CA PRO A 67 -5.09 2.87 -5.17
C PRO A 67 -5.05 1.97 -6.42
N PRO A 68 -5.73 0.82 -6.39
CA PRO A 68 -5.86 0.00 -7.58
C PRO A 68 -6.46 0.84 -8.71
N ALA A 69 -5.97 0.62 -9.93
CA ALA A 69 -6.57 1.29 -11.09
C ALA A 69 -8.08 1.03 -11.06
N PRO A 70 -8.92 2.05 -11.31
CA PRO A 70 -10.33 1.79 -11.51
C PRO A 70 -10.42 0.76 -12.62
N GLU A 71 -10.98 -0.42 -12.31
CA GLU A 71 -11.15 -1.46 -13.31
C GLU A 71 -11.87 -0.79 -14.49
N ALA A 72 -11.17 -0.69 -15.62
CA ALA A 72 -11.83 -0.37 -16.87
C ALA A 72 -12.88 -1.47 -17.01
N SER A 73 -14.13 -1.10 -16.75
CA SER A 73 -15.26 -2.01 -16.86
C SER A 73 -15.12 -2.66 -18.23
N ALA A 74 -15.05 -3.98 -18.23
CA ALA A 74 -14.88 -4.76 -19.44
C ALA A 74 -16.11 -4.59 -20.34
N GLU A 75 -16.19 -3.49 -21.09
CA GLU A 75 -16.93 -3.42 -22.33
C GLU A 75 -16.00 -3.93 -23.44
N ALA A 76 -15.74 -5.23 -23.38
CA ALA A 76 -15.42 -6.01 -24.55
C ALA A 76 -16.74 -6.45 -25.19
N THR A 77 -17.42 -5.54 -25.91
CA THR A 77 -18.27 -5.98 -27.01
C THR A 77 -17.37 -6.18 -28.21
N VAL A 78 -17.01 -7.45 -28.38
CA VAL A 78 -16.56 -8.03 -29.63
C VAL A 78 -17.63 -7.68 -30.68
N ASP A 79 -17.32 -6.78 -31.61
CA ASP A 79 -18.07 -6.69 -32.86
C ASP A 79 -17.25 -7.42 -33.92
N GLU A 80 -17.66 -8.67 -34.12
CA GLU A 80 -17.24 -9.59 -35.16
C GLU A 80 -18.08 -9.35 -36.43
N ALA A 81 -17.45 -9.58 -37.59
CA ALA A 81 -17.97 -9.65 -38.97
C ALA A 81 -17.84 -8.33 -39.78
N ALA A 82 -16.87 -8.19 -40.68
CA ALA A 82 -16.69 -8.89 -41.98
C ALA A 82 -17.77 -8.50 -43.01
#